data_AF-A0A7H1R7P7-F1
#
_entry.id   AF-A0A7H1R7P7-F1
#
_cell.length_a   1.000
_cell.length_b   1.000
_cell.length_c   1.000
_cell.angle_alpha   90.00
_cell.angle_beta   90.00
_cell.angle_gamma   90.00
#
_symmetry.space_group_name_H-M   'P 1'
#
loop_
_entity.id
_entity.type
_entity.pdbx_description
1 polymer ?
#
loop_
_entity_poly.entity_id
_entity_poly.type
_entity_poly.pdbx_seq_one_letter_code
_entity_poly.pdbx_strand_id
1 'polypeptide(L)'
;MNLALALTTSILLALLLIIITFWLPQLNTYTEKHNPYECGFDPTTSAHLPFSMKFFLIAITFLLFDLEIALLLPLPWATQTNNLMLTINMIFTLLIILALGLAYEWSQKGLDWTE
;
A
#
# COMPACT_ATOMS: atom_id res chain seq x y z
N MET A 1 23.89 5.81 14.66
CA MET A 1 24.84 4.84 14.09
C MET A 1 24.30 3.40 14.13
N ASN A 2 23.76 2.92 15.26
CA ASN A 2 23.24 1.55 15.37
C ASN A 2 22.06 1.24 14.44
N LEU A 3 21.10 2.17 14.28
CA LEU A 3 19.99 2.01 13.31
C LEU A 3 20.51 1.92 11.88
N ALA A 4 21.40 2.83 11.49
CA ALA A 4 22.02 2.84 10.17
C ALA A 4 22.78 1.53 9.93
N LEU A 5 23.54 1.05 10.92
CA LEU A 5 24.21 -0.24 10.86
C LEU A 5 23.23 -1.38 10.61
N ALA A 6 22.12 -1.45 11.38
CA ALA A 6 21.10 -2.49 11.23
C ALA A 6 20.41 -2.47 9.85
N LEU A 7 20.14 -1.28 9.30
CA LEU A 7 19.58 -1.15 7.95
C LEU A 7 20.61 -1.54 6.88
N THR A 8 21.88 -1.17 7.06
CA THR A 8 22.91 -1.55 6.10
C THR A 8 23.17 -3.06 6.10
N THR A 9 23.13 -3.71 7.27
CA THR A 9 23.33 -5.16 7.35
C THR A 9 22.15 -5.92 6.76
N SER A 10 20.91 -5.47 6.95
CA SER A 10 19.73 -6.12 6.36
C SER A 10 19.71 -6.01 4.84
N ILE A 11 20.03 -4.83 4.29
CA ILE A 11 20.12 -4.62 2.85
C ILE A 11 21.26 -5.46 2.25
N LEU A 12 22.42 -5.49 2.91
CA LEU A 12 23.56 -6.28 2.44
C LEU A 12 23.26 -7.78 2.44
N LEU A 13 22.58 -8.27 3.49
CA LEU A 13 22.14 -9.66 3.56
C LEU A 13 21.15 -10.01 2.43
N ALA A 14 20.16 -9.14 2.16
CA ALA A 14 19.20 -9.35 1.08
C ALA A 14 19.90 -9.39 -0.30
N LEU A 15 20.82 -8.46 -0.56
CA LEU A 15 21.61 -8.43 -1.79
C LEU A 15 22.50 -9.67 -1.93
N LEU A 16 23.14 -10.12 -0.84
CA LEU A 16 23.95 -11.33 -0.84
C LEU A 16 23.11 -12.57 -1.17
N LEU A 17 21.91 -12.70 -0.61
CA LEU A 17 21.00 -13.79 -0.94
C LEU A 17 20.57 -13.74 -2.41
N ILE A 18 20.26 -12.56 -2.94
CA ILE A 18 19.93 -12.38 -4.37
C ILE A 18 21.12 -12.80 -5.26
N ILE A 19 22.35 -12.41 -4.91
CA ILE A 19 23.54 -12.82 -5.66
C ILE A 19 23.69 -14.34 -5.64
N ILE A 20 23.53 -14.97 -4.48
CA ILE A 20 23.61 -16.44 -4.39
C ILE A 20 22.53 -17.09 -5.25
N THR A 21 21.29 -16.62 -5.22
CA THR A 21 20.20 -17.24 -6.01
C THR A 21 20.35 -17.04 -7.51
N PHE A 22 20.96 -15.96 -7.97
CA PHE A 22 21.22 -15.76 -9.40
C PHE A 22 22.46 -16.54 -9.91
N TRP A 23 23.50 -16.68 -9.09
CA TRP A 23 24.80 -17.20 -9.54
C TRP A 23 25.06 -18.67 -9.17
N LEU A 24 24.42 -19.21 -8.14
CA LEU A 24 24.59 -20.61 -7.73
C LEU A 24 23.92 -21.63 -8.68
N PRO A 25 22.69 -21.38 -9.21
CA PRO A 25 22.03 -22.36 -10.08
C PRO A 25 22.65 -22.44 -11.47
N GLN A 26 22.63 -23.63 -12.06
CA GLN A 26 22.98 -23.80 -13.47
C GLN A 26 21.84 -23.31 -14.37
N LEU A 27 22.07 -22.20 -15.06
CA LEU A 27 21.10 -21.59 -15.97
C LEU A 27 21.15 -22.31 -17.33
N ASN A 28 20.03 -22.91 -17.73
CA ASN A 28 19.84 -23.42 -19.11
C ASN A 28 18.71 -22.63 -19.76
N THR A 29 19.08 -21.66 -20.59
CA THR A 29 18.19 -20.69 -21.24
C THR A 29 17.76 -21.18 -22.62
N TYR A 30 16.45 -21.31 -22.84
CA TYR A 30 15.85 -21.58 -24.14
C TYR A 30 14.53 -20.83 -24.24
N THR A 31 14.05 -20.59 -25.46
CA THR A 31 12.89 -19.72 -25.75
C THR A 31 11.66 -20.09 -24.93
N GLU A 32 11.30 -21.37 -24.86
CA GLU A 32 10.13 -21.84 -24.12
C GLU A 32 10.20 -21.64 -22.59
N LYS A 33 11.40 -21.56 -22.01
CA LYS A 33 11.58 -21.22 -20.58
C LYS A 33 11.42 -19.74 -20.30
N HIS A 34 11.57 -18.90 -21.33
CA HIS A 34 11.41 -17.45 -21.23
C HIS A 34 9.99 -16.99 -21.63
N ASN A 35 9.19 -17.86 -22.23
CA ASN A 35 7.79 -17.60 -22.55
C ASN A 35 6.94 -17.50 -21.27
N PRO A 36 5.91 -16.63 -21.24
CA PRO A 36 5.00 -16.50 -20.11
C PRO A 36 4.20 -17.79 -19.90
N TYR A 37 3.99 -18.16 -18.64
CA TYR A 37 3.25 -19.36 -18.27
C TYR A 37 1.75 -19.06 -18.12
N GLU A 38 0.91 -19.60 -19.02
CA GLU A 38 -0.56 -19.57 -18.91
C GLU A 38 -1.11 -20.99 -18.73
N CYS A 39 -0.83 -21.60 -17.56
CA CYS A 39 -1.32 -22.94 -17.20
C CYS A 39 -0.90 -24.05 -18.19
N GLY A 40 0.24 -23.89 -18.85
CA GLY A 40 0.75 -24.84 -19.86
C GLY A 40 0.25 -24.59 -21.29
N PHE A 41 -0.49 -23.50 -21.52
CA PHE A 41 -0.92 -23.03 -22.84
C PHE A 41 -0.19 -21.75 -23.23
N ASP A 42 -0.17 -21.49 -24.54
CA ASP A 42 0.30 -20.21 -25.07
C ASP A 42 -0.71 -19.11 -24.73
N PRO A 43 -0.24 -17.91 -24.34
CA PRO A 43 -1.13 -16.86 -23.91
C PRO A 43 -2.04 -16.38 -25.04
N THR A 44 -3.33 -16.32 -24.77
CA THR A 44 -4.33 -15.91 -25.78
C THR A 44 -4.40 -14.39 -25.96
N THR A 45 -4.03 -13.65 -24.92
CA THR A 45 -4.03 -12.17 -24.87
C THR A 45 -2.86 -11.68 -24.03
N SER A 46 -2.52 -10.39 -24.14
CA SER A 46 -1.51 -9.79 -23.27
C SER A 46 -1.98 -9.74 -21.82
N ALA A 47 -1.06 -9.95 -20.87
CA ALA A 47 -1.34 -9.80 -19.44
C ALA A 47 -1.76 -8.37 -19.01
N HIS A 48 -1.55 -7.37 -19.87
CA HIS A 48 -2.07 -6.02 -19.67
C HIS A 48 -3.54 -5.92 -20.07
N LEU A 49 -4.41 -6.36 -19.16
CA LEU A 49 -5.85 -6.25 -19.29
C LEU A 49 -6.32 -4.86 -18.83
N PRO A 50 -7.46 -4.35 -19.35
CA PRO A 50 -8.06 -3.12 -18.84
C PRO A 50 -8.34 -3.27 -17.34
N PHE A 51 -7.84 -2.31 -16.57
CA PHE A 51 -7.94 -2.30 -15.12
C PHE A 51 -9.37 -2.00 -14.66
N SER A 52 -9.81 -2.64 -13.57
CA SER A 52 -11.14 -2.39 -13.03
C SER A 52 -11.18 -1.01 -12.36
N MET A 53 -12.17 -0.19 -12.71
CA MET A 53 -12.35 1.14 -12.12
C MET A 53 -12.64 1.08 -10.61
N LYS A 54 -13.14 -0.06 -10.11
CA LYS A 54 -13.42 -0.27 -8.68
C LYS A 54 -12.13 -0.27 -7.86
N PHE A 55 -11.08 -0.97 -8.31
CA PHE A 55 -9.78 -0.96 -7.62
C PHE A 55 -9.14 0.44 -7.63
N PHE A 56 -9.39 1.21 -8.69
CA PHE A 56 -8.93 2.60 -8.76
C PHE A 56 -9.61 3.49 -7.72
N LEU A 57 -10.92 3.34 -7.54
CA LEU A 57 -11.68 4.12 -6.56
C LEU A 57 -11.20 3.82 -5.13
N ILE A 58 -10.97 2.53 -4.81
CA ILE A 58 -10.41 2.11 -3.52
C ILE A 58 -9.01 2.71 -3.29
N ALA A 59 -8.17 2.78 -4.33
CA ALA A 59 -6.83 3.37 -4.20
C ALA A 59 -6.90 4.88 -3.88
N ILE A 60 -7.85 5.60 -4.47
CA ILE A 60 -8.06 7.03 -4.15
C ILE A 60 -8.55 7.19 -2.71
N THR A 61 -9.51 6.37 -2.28
CA THR A 61 -10.07 6.51 -0.93
C THR A 61 -9.07 6.10 0.14
N PHE A 62 -8.24 5.08 -0.13
CA PHE A 62 -7.05 4.78 0.66
C PHE A 62 -6.09 5.97 0.77
N LEU A 63 -5.77 6.65 -0.34
CA LEU A 63 -4.86 7.79 -0.35
C LEU A 63 -5.42 8.97 0.49
N LEU A 64 -6.72 9.25 0.39
CA LEU A 64 -7.36 10.29 1.18
C LEU A 64 -7.35 9.95 2.68
N PHE A 65 -7.68 8.71 3.04
CA PHE A 65 -7.61 8.27 4.45
C PHE A 65 -6.18 8.27 5.00
N ASP A 66 -5.17 7.95 4.19
CA ASP A 66 -3.76 8.01 4.62
C ASP A 66 -3.33 9.44 4.97
N LEU A 67 -3.78 10.44 4.19
CA LEU A 67 -3.57 11.85 4.50
C LEU A 67 -4.25 12.24 5.82
N GLU A 68 -5.49 11.82 6.04
CA GLU A 68 -6.21 12.10 7.29
C GLU A 68 -5.57 11.41 8.51
N ILE A 69 -5.05 10.19 8.34
CA ILE A 69 -4.27 9.50 9.38
C ILE A 69 -2.97 10.25 9.68
N ALA A 70 -2.29 10.78 8.66
CA ALA A 70 -1.11 11.61 8.87
C ALA A 70 -1.41 12.88 9.69
N LEU A 71 -2.60 13.47 9.52
CA LEU A 71 -3.09 14.58 10.34
C LEU A 71 -3.43 14.16 11.80
N LEU A 72 -3.81 12.90 12.02
CA LEU A 72 -4.07 12.32 13.35
C LEU A 72 -2.79 11.82 14.06
N LEU A 73 -1.69 11.56 13.35
CA LEU A 73 -0.44 11.08 13.94
C LEU A 73 0.13 11.97 15.08
N PRO A 74 0.09 13.32 15.00
CA PRO A 74 0.64 14.18 16.06
C PRO A 74 -0.22 14.28 17.33
N LEU A 75 -1.32 13.53 17.43
CA LEU A 75 -2.22 13.49 18.59
C LEU A 75 -1.50 13.32 19.94
N PRO A 76 -0.55 12.36 20.12
CA PRO A 76 0.12 12.17 21.41
C PRO A 76 0.85 13.43 21.88
N TRP A 77 1.42 14.21 20.96
CA TRP A 77 2.08 15.48 21.30
C TRP A 77 1.06 16.61 21.54
N ALA A 78 -0.06 16.63 20.80
CA ALA A 78 -1.11 17.63 20.95
C ALA A 78 -1.77 17.61 22.34
N THR A 79 -1.78 16.46 23.03
CA THR A 79 -2.31 16.35 24.40
C THR A 79 -1.52 17.15 25.44
N GLN A 80 -0.26 17.53 25.14
CA GLN A 80 0.60 18.31 26.04
C GLN A 80 0.42 19.83 25.91
N THR A 81 -0.52 20.29 25.08
CA THR A 81 -0.76 21.72 24.86
C THR A 81 -1.55 22.37 26.00
N ASN A 82 -1.32 23.67 26.22
CA ASN A 82 -2.04 24.42 27.27
C ASN A 82 -3.56 24.52 27.04
N ASN A 83 -4.03 24.42 25.79
CA ASN A 83 -5.44 24.54 25.45
C ASN A 83 -6.04 23.20 25.00
N LEU A 84 -6.24 22.32 25.98
CA LEU A 84 -6.77 20.97 25.77
C LEU A 84 -8.18 20.97 25.16
N MET A 85 -9.02 21.95 25.51
CA MET A 85 -10.41 21.99 25.01
C MET A 85 -10.44 22.28 23.50
N LEU A 86 -9.56 23.18 23.03
CA LEU A 86 -9.44 23.47 21.62
C LEU A 86 -8.89 22.26 20.84
N THR A 87 -7.87 21.58 21.36
CA THR A 87 -7.32 20.40 20.68
C THR A 87 -8.34 19.28 20.59
N ILE A 88 -9.05 18.96 21.68
CA ILE A 88 -10.13 17.97 21.69
C ILE A 88 -11.20 18.32 20.65
N ASN A 89 -11.66 19.58 20.60
CA ASN A 89 -12.66 20.00 19.62
C ASN A 89 -12.17 19.79 18.18
N MET A 90 -10.94 20.20 17.86
CA MET A 90 -10.36 20.04 16.52
C MET A 90 -10.27 18.56 16.11
N ILE A 91 -9.85 17.69 17.04
CA ILE A 91 -9.74 16.25 16.79
C ILE A 91 -11.11 15.64 16.52
N PHE A 92 -12.12 15.98 17.34
CA PHE A 92 -13.49 15.52 17.12
C PHE A 92 -14.03 16.03 15.78
N THR A 93 -13.78 17.28 15.41
CA THR A 93 -14.22 17.78 14.09
C THR A 93 -13.60 16.98 12.94
N LEU A 94 -12.31 16.63 13.04
CA LEU A 94 -11.62 15.85 12.01
C LEU A 94 -12.16 14.41 11.93
N LEU A 95 -12.38 13.76 13.07
CA LEU A 95 -12.98 12.42 13.12
C LEU A 95 -14.42 12.39 12.55
N ILE A 96 -15.21 13.43 12.80
CA ILE A 96 -16.56 13.55 12.24
C ILE A 96 -16.50 13.68 10.71
N ILE A 97 -15.59 14.50 10.19
CA ILE A 97 -15.41 14.65 8.74
C ILE A 97 -15.02 13.31 8.10
N LEU A 98 -14.05 12.59 8.69
CA LEU A 98 -13.64 11.26 8.23
C LEU A 98 -14.82 10.27 8.22
N ALA A 99 -15.58 10.21 9.31
CA ALA A 99 -16.74 9.32 9.41
C ALA A 99 -17.83 9.66 8.39
N LEU A 100 -18.07 10.96 8.13
CA LEU A 100 -19.02 11.41 7.12
C LEU A 100 -18.55 11.09 5.70
N GLY A 101 -17.26 11.24 5.41
CA GLY A 101 -16.66 10.87 4.12
C GLY A 101 -16.84 9.38 3.83
N LEU A 102 -16.53 8.53 4.81
CA LEU A 102 -16.73 7.08 4.71
C LEU A 102 -18.21 6.71 4.58
N ALA A 103 -19.09 7.32 5.36
CA ALA A 103 -20.53 7.07 5.27
C ALA A 103 -21.09 7.46 3.89
N TYR A 104 -20.59 8.56 3.32
CA TYR A 104 -20.96 8.98 1.97
C TYR A 104 -20.52 7.94 0.93
N GLU A 105 -19.24 7.52 0.93
CA GLU A 105 -18.72 6.53 0.00
C GLU A 105 -19.47 5.19 0.09
N TRP A 106 -19.78 4.76 1.32
CA TRP A 106 -20.60 3.57 1.56
C TRP A 106 -22.00 3.73 0.96
N SER A 107 -22.66 4.86 1.19
CA SER A 107 -24.02 5.12 0.66
C SER A 107 -24.08 5.12 -0.86
N GLN A 108 -22.99 5.54 -1.53
CA GLN A 108 -22.85 5.57 -2.98
C GLN A 108 -22.43 4.22 -3.58
N LYS A 109 -22.36 3.16 -2.76
CA LYS A 109 -21.94 1.81 -3.20
C LYS A 109 -20.52 1.79 -3.79
N GLY A 110 -19.69 2.78 -3.46
CA GLY A 110 -18.28 2.81 -3.90
C GLY A 110 -17.48 1.65 -3.33
N LEU A 111 -17.92 1.14 -2.18
CA LEU A 111 -17.36 -0.01 -1.46
C LEU A 111 -18.14 -1.31 -1.71
N ASP A 112 -19.14 -1.34 -2.61
CA ASP A 112 -19.89 -2.57 -2.89
C ASP A 112 -19.16 -3.44 -3.92
N TRP A 113 -18.84 -4.65 -3.48
CA TRP A 113 -18.26 -5.70 -4.32
C TRP A 113 -19.40 -6.60 -4.77
N THR A 114 -20.20 -6.11 -5.71
CA THR A 114 -21.01 -7.01 -6.54
C THR A 114 -20.14 -7.47 -7.69
N GLU A 115 -19.96 -8.78 -7.81
CA GLU A 115 -19.64 -9.41 -9.11
C GLU A 115 -20.62 -8.92 -10.18
#